data_AF-A0A0F9D1F0-F1
#
_entry.id   AF-A0A0F9D1F0-F1
#
_cell.length_a   1.000
_cell.length_b   1.000
_cell.length_c   1.000
_cell.angle_alpha   90.00
_cell.angle_beta   90.00
_cell.angle_gamma   90.00
#
_symmetry.space_group_name_H-M   'P 1'
#
loop_
_entity.id
_entity.type
_entity.pdbx_description
1 polymer ?
#
loop_
_entity_poly.entity_id
_entity_poly.type
_entity_poly.pdbx_seq_one_letter_code
_entity_poly.pdbx_strand_id
1 'polypeptide(L)' 'MTNKKSIEDMNFQELMDECRDREIPYKDASNADELRKRLAPKK' A
#
# COMPACT_ATOMS: atom_id res chain seq x y z
N MET A 1 8.01 -17.57 -8.03
CA MET A 1 6.59 -17.28 -7.77
C MET A 1 6.51 -16.01 -6.93
N THR A 2 6.29 -14.85 -7.53
CA THR A 2 5.87 -13.69 -6.73
C THR A 2 4.42 -13.92 -6.36
N ASN A 3 4.18 -14.46 -5.17
CA ASN A 3 2.87 -14.37 -4.52
C ASN A 3 2.55 -12.87 -4.45
N LYS A 4 1.78 -12.36 -5.41
CA LYS A 4 1.19 -11.04 -5.32
C LYS A 4 0.12 -11.16 -4.24
N LYS A 5 0.53 -11.06 -2.97
CA LYS A 5 -0.40 -10.75 -1.88
C LYS A 5 -1.14 -9.49 -2.33
N SER A 6 -2.46 -9.52 -2.38
CA SER A 6 -3.22 -8.33 -2.74
C SER A 6 -2.98 -7.27 -1.67
N ILE A 7 -2.87 -6.00 -2.07
CA ILE A 7 -2.81 -4.86 -1.14
C ILE A 7 -4.02 -4.86 -0.18
N GLU A 8 -5.13 -5.48 -0.58
CA GLU A 8 -6.31 -5.68 0.26
C GLU A 8 -6.04 -6.61 1.46
N ASP A 9 -5.18 -7.62 1.30
CA ASP A 9 -4.77 -8.57 2.34
C ASP A 9 -3.53 -8.12 3.14
N MET A 10 -2.93 -6.98 2.78
CA MET A 10 -1.79 -6.41 3.48
C MET A 10 -2.21 -5.64 4.73
N ASN A 11 -1.41 -5.76 5.78
CA ASN A 11 -1.56 -5.00 7.02
C ASN A 11 -1.09 -3.55 6.86
N PHE A 12 -1.48 -2.67 7.78
CA PHE A 12 -1.09 -1.24 7.74
C PHE A 12 0.43 -1.04 7.60
N GLN A 13 1.24 -1.85 8.29
CA GLN A 13 2.69 -1.79 8.19
C GLN A 13 3.23 -2.27 6.83
N GLU A 14 2.69 -3.37 6.29
CA GLU A 14 3.04 -3.86 4.94
C GLU A 14 2.68 -2.80 3.88
N LEU A 15 1.54 -2.12 4.04
CA LEU A 15 1.10 -1.04 3.16
C LEU A 15 2.01 0.20 3.25
N MET A 16 2.51 0.56 4.44
CA MET A 16 3.48 1.65 4.57
C MET A 16 4.81 1.31 3.92
N ASP A 17 5.27 0.06 4.07
CA ASP A 17 6.51 -0.41 3.47
C ASP A 17 6.41 -0.44 1.95
N GLU A 18 5.29 -0.90 1.40
CA GLU A 18 5.02 -0.90 -0.03
C GLU A 18 4.86 0.53 -0.59
N CYS A 19 4.26 1.44 0.18
CA CYS A 19 4.25 2.87 -0.18
C CYS A 19 5.67 3.44 -0.22
N ARG A 20 6.52 3.05 0.73
CA ARG A 20 7.92 3.48 0.78
C ARG A 20 8.73 2.92 -0.39
N ASP A 21 8.58 1.64 -0.71
CA ASP A 21 9.24 0.96 -1.82
C ASP A 21 8.90 1.60 -3.17
N ARG A 22 7.64 2.01 -3.33
CA ARG A 22 7.13 2.71 -4.52
C ARG A 22 7.32 4.23 -4.49
N GLU A 23 8.00 4.77 -3.48
CA GLU A 23 8.21 6.20 -3.27
C GLU A 23 6.90 7.02 -3.24
N ILE A 24 5.81 6.42 -2.77
CA ILE A 24 4.48 7.02 -2.65
C ILE A 24 4.36 7.72 -1.29
N PRO A 25 3.93 9.00 -1.25
CA PRO A 25 3.72 9.71 0.00
C PRO A 25 2.57 9.10 0.81
N TYR A 26 2.93 8.50 1.94
CA TYR A 26 2.00 7.82 2.85
C TYR A 26 1.84 8.52 4.22
N LYS A 27 2.61 9.59 4.48
CA LYS A 27 2.58 10.30 5.77
C LYS A 27 1.23 10.95 6.10
N ASP A 28 0.45 11.29 5.08
CA ASP A 28 -0.88 11.85 5.21
C ASP A 28 -1.98 10.77 5.38
N ALA A 29 -1.64 9.50 5.18
CA ALA A 29 -2.61 8.42 5.33
C ALA A 29 -2.85 8.12 6.81
N SER A 30 -4.09 8.30 7.26
CA SER A 30 -4.51 8.03 8.63
C SER A 30 -5.01 6.60 8.86
N ASN A 31 -5.18 5.81 7.78
CA ASN A 31 -5.69 4.44 7.85
C ASN A 31 -5.19 3.56 6.69
N ALA A 32 -5.41 2.24 6.81
CA ALA A 32 -4.97 1.25 5.82
C ALA A 32 -5.67 1.40 4.46
N ASP A 33 -6.94 1.80 4.45
CA ASP A 33 -7.72 2.01 3.22
C ASP A 33 -7.12 3.12 2.35
N GLU A 34 -6.69 4.21 2.98
CA GLU A 34 -5.99 5.32 2.37
C GLU A 34 -4.65 4.92 1.75
N LEU A 35 -3.92 4.01 2.40
CA LEU A 35 -2.69 3.44 1.84
C LEU A 35 -2.99 2.54 0.64
N ARG A 36 -4.01 1.67 0.75
CA ARG A 36 -4.44 0.79 -0.35
C ARG A 36 -4.86 1.57 -1.59
N LYS A 37 -5.63 2.64 -1.44
CA LYS A 37 -6.03 3.50 -2.57
C LYS A 37 -4.84 4.15 -3.27
N ARG A 38 -3.79 4.52 -2.52
CA ARG A 38 -2.55 5.07 -3.08
C ARG A 38 -1.71 4.01 -3.78
N LEU A 39 -1.71 2.78 -3.26
CA LEU A 39 -1.01 1.62 -3.83
C LEU A 39 -1.75 0.95 -4.99
N ALA A 40 -3.05 1.20 -5.12
CA ALA A 40 -3.86 0.67 -6.19
C ALA A 40 -3.33 1.20 -7.54
N PRO A 41 -3.04 0.32 -8.52
CA PRO A 41 -2.61 0.76 -9.84
C PRO A 41 -3.74 1.56 -10.49
N LYS A 42 -3.44 2.80 -10.91
CA LYS A 42 -4.36 3.58 -11.74
C LYS A 42 -4.49 2.87 -13.09
N LYS A 43 -5.66 2.32 -13.38
CA LYS A 43 -6.01 1.76 -14.70
C LYS A 43 -5.94 2.84 -15.78
#